data_AF-A0A932FFJ7-F1
#
_entry.id   AF-A0A932FFJ7-F1
#
_cell.length_a   1.000
_cell.length_b   1.000
_cell.length_c   1.000
_cell.angle_alpha   90.00
_cell.angle_beta   90.00
_cell.angle_gamma   90.00
#
_symmetry.space_group_name_H-M   'P 1'
#
loop_
_entity.id
_entity.type
_entity.pdbx_description
1 polymer ?
#
loop_
_entity_poly.entity_id
_entity_poly.type
_entity_poly.pdbx_seq_one_letter_code
_entity_poly.pdbx_strand_id
1 'polypeptide(L)'
;MIKSLFKPKKKPSAQAMVEFALALPILLALLYGTIEVSRLIFIFSSVAIASRQAARYGSASGAIDGVPFYQNCDGIREVANQSAFITTFDKINITYDRGVNSKGAQIPITDINPSPEVNTCPIERNAVRNGDRIIVQVSSTYKPIFPILSFKPLEIVSASARTILVSIPIFGSALPTGFAAESSTPSITPLATSTGALPTITTAATFSATKTPPSRYTPSYATPTYATPTNAGLPNPLTPVVIFTPSQTPLPSDTPTAGPTQIRCTGQTGVTHGPLTISNNVLQMKINNATGVTLTTSQIYVEWNNDMGHRNGGDPTLRLRQATLAGQTWNGDLLAPSIFIPGYTPNIPPGESIIQFTLHQTYDVTDGTERIIIYISTPGCTNYLVDSMN
;
A
#
# COMPACT_ATOMS: atom_id res chain seq x y z
N MET A 1 -45.64 88.16 -47.77
CA MET A 1 -45.75 86.77 -48.24
C MET A 1 -44.72 85.93 -47.49
N ILE A 2 -45.07 85.39 -46.32
CA ILE A 2 -44.15 84.59 -45.48
C ILE A 2 -44.76 83.18 -45.37
N LYS A 3 -44.22 82.23 -46.14
CA LYS A 3 -44.61 80.82 -46.06
C LYS A 3 -43.92 80.20 -44.83
N SER A 4 -44.75 79.91 -43.83
CA SER A 4 -44.41 79.20 -42.61
C SER A 4 -43.78 77.82 -42.88
N LEU A 5 -42.53 77.65 -42.46
CA LEU A 5 -41.79 76.40 -42.38
C LEU A 5 -42.12 75.66 -41.07
N PHE A 6 -43.23 74.91 -41.03
CA PHE A 6 -43.43 73.89 -39.99
C PHE A 6 -43.18 72.50 -40.56
N LYS A 7 -41.95 71.98 -40.37
CA LYS A 7 -41.68 70.56 -40.53
C LYS A 7 -42.25 69.81 -39.31
N PRO A 8 -43.08 68.77 -39.48
CA PRO A 8 -43.56 67.98 -38.36
C PRO A 8 -42.38 67.24 -37.71
N LYS A 9 -42.21 67.42 -36.39
CA LYS A 9 -41.29 66.60 -35.58
C LYS A 9 -41.77 65.15 -35.65
N LYS A 10 -40.97 64.26 -36.24
CA LYS A 10 -41.21 62.80 -36.17
C LYS A 10 -41.22 62.39 -34.70
N LYS A 11 -42.32 61.81 -34.23
CA LYS A 11 -42.45 61.25 -32.88
C LYS A 11 -41.43 60.11 -32.71
N PRO A 12 -40.50 60.17 -31.76
CA PRO A 12 -39.59 59.07 -31.52
C PRO A 12 -40.23 57.98 -30.62
N SER A 13 -39.88 56.72 -30.94
CA SER A 13 -39.49 55.66 -30.00
C SER A 13 -40.50 54.89 -29.13
N ALA A 14 -41.80 54.82 -29.45
CA ALA A 14 -42.68 53.81 -28.80
C ALA A 14 -42.34 52.37 -29.25
N GLN A 15 -41.90 52.20 -30.50
CA GLN A 15 -41.55 50.90 -31.07
C GLN A 15 -40.37 50.24 -30.35
N ALA A 16 -39.32 51.01 -30.02
CA ALA A 16 -38.17 50.49 -29.28
C ALA A 16 -38.51 50.01 -27.86
N MET A 17 -39.49 50.65 -27.20
CA MET A 17 -39.99 50.19 -25.89
C MET A 17 -40.74 48.86 -26.00
N VAL A 18 -41.52 48.67 -27.08
CA VAL A 18 -42.26 47.43 -27.32
C VAL A 18 -41.31 46.27 -27.68
N GLU A 19 -40.32 46.54 -28.52
CA GLU A 19 -39.29 45.54 -28.87
C GLU A 19 -38.49 45.12 -27.63
N PHE A 20 -38.11 46.06 -26.76
CA PHE A 20 -37.43 45.75 -25.50
C PHE A 20 -38.33 44.97 -24.53
N ALA A 21 -39.61 45.35 -24.41
CA ALA A 21 -40.56 44.67 -23.54
C ALA A 21 -40.85 43.22 -23.97
N LEU A 22 -40.76 42.91 -25.27
CA LEU A 22 -40.90 41.55 -25.81
C LEU A 22 -39.60 40.74 -25.74
N ALA A 23 -38.45 41.38 -25.92
CA ALA A 23 -37.15 40.69 -25.87
C ALA A 23 -36.71 40.35 -24.44
N LEU A 24 -37.01 41.21 -23.46
CA LEU A 24 -36.56 41.05 -22.08
C LEU A 24 -37.02 39.73 -21.42
N PRO A 25 -38.30 39.31 -21.50
CA PRO A 25 -38.74 38.04 -20.91
C PRO A 25 -38.07 36.82 -21.53
N ILE A 26 -37.84 36.84 -22.85
CA ILE A 26 -37.17 35.75 -23.58
C ILE A 26 -35.69 35.69 -23.17
N LEU A 27 -35.03 36.85 -23.10
CA LEU A 27 -33.64 36.95 -22.66
C LEU A 27 -33.47 36.43 -21.23
N LEU A 28 -34.36 36.84 -20.31
CA LEU A 28 -34.33 36.38 -18.92
C LEU A 28 -34.61 34.88 -18.81
N ALA A 29 -35.60 34.36 -19.55
CA ALA A 29 -35.89 32.92 -19.56
C ALA A 29 -34.69 32.10 -20.07
N LEU A 30 -34.00 32.58 -21.11
CA LEU A 30 -32.80 31.93 -21.62
C LEU A 30 -31.65 31.98 -20.61
N LEU A 31 -31.43 33.12 -19.96
CA LEU A 31 -30.35 33.30 -18.99
C LEU A 31 -30.58 32.48 -17.70
N TYR A 32 -31.80 32.44 -17.18
CA TYR A 32 -32.12 31.58 -16.04
C TYR A 32 -32.11 30.10 -16.42
N GLY A 33 -32.58 29.77 -17.62
CA GLY A 33 -32.53 28.41 -18.15
C GLY A 33 -31.10 27.87 -18.22
N THR A 34 -30.16 28.67 -18.73
CA THR A 34 -28.74 28.26 -18.77
C THR A 34 -28.14 28.12 -17.38
N ILE A 35 -28.40 29.06 -16.46
CA ILE A 35 -27.90 29.00 -15.07
C ILE A 35 -28.40 27.75 -14.35
N GLU A 36 -29.69 27.43 -14.42
CA GLU A 36 -30.26 26.28 -13.73
C GLU A 36 -29.73 24.95 -14.29
N VAL A 37 -29.59 24.85 -15.63
CA VAL A 37 -29.00 23.66 -16.26
C VAL A 37 -27.53 23.52 -15.88
N SER A 38 -26.75 24.60 -15.88
CA SER A 38 -25.35 24.58 -15.44
C SER A 38 -25.21 24.15 -13.99
N ARG A 39 -26.04 24.68 -13.09
CA ARG A 39 -26.07 24.30 -11.67
C ARG A 39 -26.45 22.84 -11.48
N LEU A 40 -27.44 22.34 -12.24
CA LEU A 40 -27.84 20.95 -12.20
C LEU A 40 -26.68 20.02 -12.58
N ILE A 41 -26.02 20.28 -13.72
CA ILE A 41 -24.87 19.49 -14.19
C ILE A 41 -23.71 19.53 -13.18
N PHE A 42 -23.48 20.68 -12.55
CA PHE A 42 -22.48 20.81 -11.50
C PHE A 42 -22.79 19.92 -10.29
N ILE A 43 -24.04 19.88 -9.83
CA ILE A 43 -24.45 19.03 -8.71
C ILE A 43 -24.25 17.55 -9.06
N PHE A 44 -24.67 17.11 -10.26
CA PHE A 44 -24.41 15.75 -10.75
C PHE A 44 -22.92 15.39 -10.71
N SER A 45 -22.08 16.30 -11.22
CA SER A 45 -20.62 16.10 -11.24
C SER A 45 -20.04 16.05 -9.83
N SER A 46 -20.50 16.93 -8.93
CA SER A 46 -20.04 17.01 -7.54
C SER A 46 -20.39 15.75 -6.76
N VAL A 47 -21.63 15.27 -6.86
CA VAL A 47 -22.09 14.03 -6.20
C VAL A 47 -21.31 12.81 -6.72
N ALA A 48 -21.03 12.75 -8.02
CA ALA A 48 -20.25 11.66 -8.63
C ALA A 48 -18.76 11.68 -8.26
N ILE A 49 -18.15 12.86 -8.12
CA ILE A 49 -16.76 13.00 -7.67
C ILE A 49 -16.66 12.68 -6.18
N ALA A 50 -17.59 13.19 -5.36
CA ALA A 50 -17.65 12.96 -3.92
C ALA A 50 -17.68 11.46 -3.59
N SER A 51 -18.59 10.69 -4.19
CA SER A 51 -18.69 9.25 -3.95
C SER A 51 -17.41 8.50 -4.32
N ARG A 52 -16.78 8.86 -5.44
CA ARG A 52 -15.53 8.25 -5.93
C ARG A 52 -14.32 8.57 -5.05
N GLN A 53 -14.17 9.82 -4.64
CA GLN A 53 -13.05 10.26 -3.80
C GLN A 53 -13.16 9.65 -2.39
N ALA A 54 -14.37 9.68 -1.83
CA ALA A 54 -14.66 9.07 -0.53
C ALA A 54 -14.40 7.56 -0.53
N ALA A 55 -14.87 6.82 -1.55
CA ALA A 55 -14.60 5.39 -1.69
C ALA A 55 -13.10 5.10 -1.87
N ARG A 56 -12.36 5.94 -2.62
CA ARG A 56 -10.90 5.82 -2.76
C ARG A 56 -10.18 6.01 -1.44
N TYR A 57 -10.53 7.05 -0.69
CA TYR A 57 -9.97 7.31 0.62
C TYR A 57 -10.21 6.14 1.57
N GLY A 58 -11.45 5.65 1.68
CA GLY A 58 -11.77 4.51 2.54
C GLY A 58 -11.11 3.20 2.13
N SER A 59 -10.82 3.00 0.83
CA SER A 59 -10.10 1.81 0.34
C SER A 59 -8.58 1.86 0.50
N ALA A 60 -8.02 2.99 0.96
CA ALA A 60 -6.58 3.13 1.13
C ALA A 60 -6.06 2.13 2.18
N SER A 61 -4.85 1.61 1.94
CA SER A 61 -4.18 0.76 2.91
C SER A 61 -3.53 1.59 4.02
N GLY A 62 -3.40 0.99 5.21
CA GLY A 62 -2.82 1.65 6.38
C GLY A 62 -3.88 2.22 7.33
N ALA A 63 -3.42 3.07 8.24
CA ALA A 63 -4.23 3.62 9.32
C ALA A 63 -3.76 5.04 9.68
N ILE A 64 -4.70 5.86 10.17
CA ILE A 64 -4.42 7.15 10.80
C ILE A 64 -4.79 6.98 12.28
N ASP A 65 -3.86 7.35 13.17
CA ASP A 65 -4.03 7.20 14.62
C ASP A 65 -4.46 5.79 15.07
N GLY A 66 -3.96 4.76 14.36
CA GLY A 66 -4.28 3.36 14.64
C GLY A 66 -5.62 2.86 14.07
N VAL A 67 -6.42 3.75 13.48
CA VAL A 67 -7.70 3.44 12.83
C VAL A 67 -7.49 3.23 11.32
N PRO A 68 -7.77 2.04 10.78
CA PRO A 68 -7.76 1.79 9.34
C PRO A 68 -8.63 2.76 8.55
N PHE A 69 -8.21 3.13 7.33
CA PHE A 69 -8.95 4.09 6.50
C PHE A 69 -10.41 3.70 6.24
N TYR A 70 -10.69 2.41 6.06
CA TYR A 70 -12.05 1.92 5.84
C TYR A 70 -12.95 2.09 7.08
N GLN A 71 -12.40 2.23 8.29
CA GLN A 71 -13.15 2.52 9.52
C GLN A 71 -13.24 4.02 9.84
N ASN A 72 -12.42 4.85 9.18
CA ASN A 72 -12.41 6.29 9.41
C ASN A 72 -13.59 6.98 8.70
N CYS A 73 -14.79 6.79 9.23
CA CYS A 73 -16.04 7.31 8.64
C CYS A 73 -16.02 8.83 8.50
N ASP A 74 -15.43 9.54 9.46
CA ASP A 74 -15.38 11.01 9.43
C ASP A 74 -14.41 11.48 8.35
N GLY A 75 -13.24 10.85 8.21
CA GLY A 75 -12.32 11.12 7.11
C GLY A 75 -12.94 10.85 5.74
N ILE A 76 -13.72 9.77 5.59
CA ILE A 76 -14.45 9.46 4.35
C ILE A 76 -15.49 10.55 4.04
N ARG A 77 -16.26 11.00 5.05
CA ARG A 77 -17.26 12.07 4.88
C ARG A 77 -16.61 13.42 4.59
N GLU A 78 -15.49 13.72 5.22
CA GLU A 78 -14.74 14.95 4.99
C GLU A 78 -14.22 15.02 3.55
N VAL A 79 -13.63 13.93 3.05
CA VAL A 79 -13.18 13.84 1.64
C VAL A 79 -14.36 13.97 0.67
N ALA A 80 -15.53 13.40 0.99
CA ALA A 80 -16.73 13.63 0.19
C ALA A 80 -17.09 15.12 0.16
N ASN A 81 -17.16 15.77 1.32
CA ASN A 81 -17.57 17.17 1.49
C ASN A 81 -16.61 18.17 0.82
N GLN A 82 -15.35 17.83 0.57
CA GLN A 82 -14.43 18.67 -0.20
C GLN A 82 -14.93 18.94 -1.63
N SER A 83 -15.80 18.08 -2.16
CA SER A 83 -16.45 18.27 -3.47
C SER A 83 -17.75 19.10 -3.41
N ALA A 84 -18.19 19.53 -2.22
CA ALA A 84 -19.48 20.18 -1.96
C ALA A 84 -19.43 21.72 -2.12
N PHE A 85 -18.82 22.25 -3.20
CA PHE A 85 -18.51 23.69 -3.29
C PHE A 85 -19.76 24.60 -3.40
N ILE A 86 -20.70 24.30 -4.29
CA ILE A 86 -21.95 25.10 -4.46
C ILE A 86 -23.22 24.35 -4.04
N THR A 87 -23.06 23.17 -3.45
CA THR A 87 -24.17 22.30 -3.05
C THR A 87 -23.85 21.64 -1.72
N THR A 88 -24.88 21.35 -0.94
CA THR A 88 -24.75 20.55 0.28
C THR A 88 -25.22 19.13 -0.01
N PHE A 89 -24.53 18.14 0.53
CA PHE A 89 -24.99 16.76 0.48
C PHE A 89 -25.98 16.52 1.61
N ASP A 90 -27.09 15.85 1.30
CA ASP A 90 -28.12 15.51 2.28
C ASP A 90 -27.73 14.26 3.07
N LYS A 91 -27.14 13.28 2.38
CA LYS A 91 -26.69 12.01 2.97
C LYS A 91 -25.38 11.55 2.34
N ILE A 92 -24.50 11.03 3.18
CA ILE A 92 -23.29 10.30 2.80
C ILE A 92 -23.34 8.96 3.53
N ASN A 93 -23.85 7.94 2.86
CA ASN A 93 -23.96 6.58 3.36
C ASN A 93 -22.71 5.79 3.01
N ILE A 94 -22.19 5.04 3.97
CA ILE A 94 -21.00 4.21 3.82
C ILE A 94 -21.37 2.79 4.22
N THR A 95 -21.15 1.83 3.33
CA THR A 95 -21.35 0.40 3.61
C THR A 95 -20.28 -0.47 2.95
N TYR A 96 -20.37 -1.79 3.13
CA TYR A 96 -19.35 -2.75 2.70
C TYR A 96 -20.00 -4.01 2.12
N ASP A 97 -19.33 -4.66 1.18
CA ASP A 97 -19.72 -5.98 0.66
C ASP A 97 -18.50 -6.83 0.28
N ARG A 98 -18.69 -8.13 0.09
CA ARG A 98 -17.65 -9.06 -0.38
C ARG A 98 -17.55 -9.14 -1.91
N GLY A 99 -18.02 -8.11 -2.62
CA GLY A 99 -18.18 -8.17 -4.07
C GLY A 99 -19.59 -8.52 -4.53
N VAL A 100 -19.67 -8.93 -5.80
CA VAL A 100 -20.91 -9.42 -6.42
C VAL A 100 -20.72 -10.87 -6.84
N ASN A 101 -21.78 -11.67 -6.74
CA ASN A 101 -21.79 -13.01 -7.30
C ASN A 101 -21.92 -12.98 -8.83
N SER A 102 -21.88 -14.15 -9.47
CA SER A 102 -22.01 -14.29 -10.93
C SER A 102 -23.34 -13.78 -11.50
N LYS A 103 -24.35 -13.56 -10.65
CA LYS A 103 -25.66 -12.98 -11.02
C LYS A 103 -25.72 -11.47 -10.77
N GLY A 104 -24.63 -10.84 -10.32
CA GLY A 104 -24.55 -9.41 -10.03
C GLY A 104 -25.13 -9.01 -8.67
N ALA A 105 -25.60 -9.94 -7.84
CA ALA A 105 -26.10 -9.62 -6.51
C ALA A 105 -24.94 -9.47 -5.52
N GLN A 106 -25.05 -8.46 -4.64
CA GLN A 106 -24.04 -8.19 -3.62
C GLN A 106 -23.95 -9.33 -2.61
N ILE A 107 -22.73 -9.67 -2.20
CA ILE A 107 -22.46 -10.68 -1.19
C ILE A 107 -22.27 -9.96 0.15
N PRO A 108 -23.17 -10.11 1.14
CA PRO A 108 -23.05 -9.41 2.41
C PRO A 108 -21.85 -9.91 3.23
N ILE A 109 -21.26 -9.01 4.01
CA ILE A 109 -20.41 -9.36 5.15
C ILE A 109 -21.35 -9.74 6.32
N THR A 110 -20.94 -10.64 7.20
CA THR A 110 -21.74 -11.06 8.36
C THR A 110 -22.22 -9.84 9.14
N ASP A 111 -23.52 -9.77 9.45
CA ASP A 111 -24.17 -8.67 10.16
C ASP A 111 -24.11 -7.27 9.50
N ILE A 112 -23.71 -7.20 8.23
CA ILE A 112 -23.63 -5.96 7.45
C ILE A 112 -24.59 -5.99 6.27
N ASN A 113 -25.45 -4.99 6.17
CA ASN A 113 -26.33 -4.81 5.03
C ASN A 113 -25.57 -4.09 3.88
N PRO A 114 -25.38 -4.74 2.72
CA PRO A 114 -24.56 -4.21 1.63
C PRO A 114 -25.27 -3.12 0.79
N SER A 115 -26.53 -2.80 1.10
CA SER A 115 -27.30 -1.79 0.36
C SER A 115 -26.64 -0.40 0.47
N PRO A 116 -26.43 0.32 -0.65
CA PRO A 116 -25.82 1.65 -0.62
C PRO A 116 -26.65 2.69 0.13
N GLU A 117 -27.94 2.42 0.39
CA GLU A 117 -28.87 3.32 1.08
C GLU A 117 -28.75 3.27 2.60
N VAL A 118 -28.02 2.29 3.15
CA VAL A 118 -27.75 2.19 4.58
C VAL A 118 -26.33 2.64 4.91
N ASN A 119 -26.16 3.09 6.15
CA ASN A 119 -24.87 3.47 6.68
C ASN A 119 -24.46 2.48 7.78
N THR A 120 -23.43 1.68 7.52
CA THR A 120 -22.91 0.63 8.42
C THR A 120 -21.49 0.95 8.91
N CYS A 121 -21.00 2.17 8.67
CA CYS A 121 -19.70 2.65 9.17
C CYS A 121 -19.83 3.25 10.58
N PRO A 122 -18.97 2.87 11.56
CA PRO A 122 -17.80 2.00 11.41
C PRO A 122 -18.15 0.50 11.47
N ILE A 123 -17.41 -0.30 10.68
CA ILE A 123 -17.46 -1.77 10.69
C ILE A 123 -16.40 -2.35 11.63
N GLU A 124 -16.61 -3.56 12.16
CA GLU A 124 -15.60 -4.25 12.97
C GLU A 124 -14.32 -4.59 12.16
N ARG A 125 -13.15 -4.47 12.79
CA ARG A 125 -11.83 -4.55 12.11
C ARG A 125 -11.55 -5.93 11.52
N ASN A 126 -12.06 -6.95 12.17
CA ASN A 126 -11.92 -8.36 11.84
C ASN A 126 -12.98 -8.84 10.84
N ALA A 127 -13.99 -8.04 10.51
CA ALA A 127 -15.03 -8.43 9.56
C ALA A 127 -14.62 -8.17 8.10
N VAL A 128 -13.74 -7.18 7.86
CA VAL A 128 -13.30 -6.79 6.52
C VAL A 128 -12.06 -7.56 6.11
N ARG A 129 -12.09 -8.16 4.92
CA ARG A 129 -11.00 -8.96 4.34
C ARG A 129 -10.36 -8.29 3.12
N ASN A 130 -9.23 -8.84 2.68
CA ASN A 130 -8.67 -8.47 1.38
C ASN A 130 -9.67 -8.83 0.27
N GLY A 131 -9.95 -7.89 -0.63
CA GLY A 131 -10.89 -8.12 -1.73
C GLY A 131 -12.31 -7.62 -1.45
N ASP A 132 -12.69 -7.44 -0.19
CA ASP A 132 -13.96 -6.80 0.18
C ASP A 132 -13.98 -5.36 -0.35
N ARG A 133 -15.17 -4.79 -0.52
CA ARG A 133 -15.34 -3.46 -1.10
C ARG A 133 -16.01 -2.53 -0.11
N ILE A 134 -15.51 -1.30 -0.05
CA ILE A 134 -16.24 -0.17 0.53
C ILE A 134 -17.13 0.45 -0.54
N ILE A 135 -18.35 0.82 -0.17
CA ILE A 135 -19.35 1.46 -1.01
C ILE A 135 -19.74 2.78 -0.35
N VAL A 136 -19.57 3.88 -1.07
CA VAL A 136 -20.01 5.20 -0.61
C VAL A 136 -21.09 5.71 -1.53
N GLN A 137 -22.27 5.99 -0.98
CA GLN A 137 -23.37 6.66 -1.67
C GLN A 137 -23.49 8.09 -1.15
N VAL A 138 -23.52 9.05 -2.08
CA VAL A 138 -23.74 10.46 -1.79
C VAL A 138 -25.05 10.86 -2.45
N SER A 139 -25.89 11.61 -1.74
CA SER A 139 -27.10 12.20 -2.30
C SER A 139 -27.21 13.70 -2.04
N SER A 140 -27.84 14.39 -2.98
CA SER A 140 -28.13 15.83 -2.90
C SER A 140 -29.44 16.15 -3.59
N THR A 141 -30.25 17.01 -2.98
CA THR A 141 -31.55 17.42 -3.49
C THR A 141 -31.44 18.70 -4.30
N TYR A 142 -31.69 18.59 -5.60
CA TYR A 142 -31.80 19.76 -6.47
C TYR A 142 -33.20 20.41 -6.33
N LYS A 143 -33.19 21.70 -5.96
CA LYS A 143 -34.35 22.57 -5.96
C LYS A 143 -34.10 23.76 -6.90
N PRO A 144 -34.95 24.02 -7.90
CA PRO A 144 -34.86 25.22 -8.72
C PRO A 144 -34.93 26.49 -7.84
N ILE A 145 -34.15 27.51 -8.19
CA ILE A 145 -34.16 28.81 -7.52
C ILE A 145 -35.46 29.53 -7.84
N PHE A 146 -35.93 29.39 -9.09
CA PHE A 146 -37.15 30.02 -9.57
C PHE A 146 -38.27 28.99 -9.73
N PRO A 147 -39.35 29.06 -8.93
CA PRO A 147 -40.50 28.17 -9.03
C PRO A 147 -41.46 28.61 -10.16
N ILE A 148 -40.93 28.99 -11.33
CA ILE A 148 -41.75 29.40 -12.50
C ILE A 148 -42.64 28.22 -12.96
N LEU A 149 -42.15 27.01 -12.77
CA LEU A 149 -42.85 25.76 -13.01
C LEU A 149 -42.81 24.96 -11.70
N SER A 150 -43.93 24.29 -11.36
CA SER A 150 -44.06 23.43 -10.18
C SER A 150 -43.25 22.13 -10.34
N PHE A 151 -41.94 22.24 -10.51
CA PHE A 151 -41.04 21.10 -10.54
C PHE A 151 -40.90 20.52 -9.14
N LYS A 152 -41.11 19.21 -9.02
CA LYS A 152 -40.80 18.48 -7.79
C LYS A 152 -39.27 18.50 -7.59
N PRO A 153 -38.79 18.60 -6.33
CA PRO A 153 -37.36 18.43 -6.04
C PRO A 153 -36.85 17.11 -6.63
N LEU A 154 -35.66 17.16 -7.23
CA LEU A 154 -35.01 15.99 -7.81
C LEU A 154 -33.89 15.54 -6.89
N GLU A 155 -33.94 14.30 -6.45
CA GLU A 155 -32.83 13.69 -5.71
C GLU A 155 -31.77 13.18 -6.70
N ILE A 156 -30.54 13.61 -6.51
CA ILE A 156 -29.38 13.20 -7.30
C ILE A 156 -28.54 12.30 -6.42
N VAL A 157 -28.35 11.06 -6.85
CA VAL A 157 -27.65 10.02 -6.07
C VAL A 157 -26.51 9.46 -6.91
N SER A 158 -25.35 9.25 -6.30
CA SER A 158 -24.24 8.49 -6.89
C SER A 158 -23.61 7.57 -5.86
N ALA A 159 -23.41 6.31 -6.24
CA ALA A 159 -22.67 5.33 -5.44
C ALA A 159 -21.37 4.95 -6.16
N SER A 160 -20.29 4.79 -5.40
CA SER A 160 -19.01 4.27 -5.89
C SER A 160 -18.49 3.19 -4.95
N ALA A 161 -17.97 2.09 -5.52
CA ALA A 161 -17.38 0.99 -4.77
C ALA A 161 -15.88 0.87 -5.08
N ARG A 162 -15.08 0.52 -4.06
CA ARG A 162 -13.64 0.26 -4.18
C ARG A 162 -13.19 -0.90 -3.32
N THR A 163 -12.32 -1.74 -3.85
CA THR A 163 -11.74 -2.88 -3.14
C THR A 163 -10.76 -2.41 -2.06
N ILE A 164 -10.91 -2.97 -0.87
CA ILE A 164 -10.09 -2.74 0.32
C ILE A 164 -8.93 -3.74 0.31
N LEU A 165 -7.76 -3.24 0.70
CA LEU A 165 -6.55 -4.03 0.86
C LEU A 165 -6.10 -3.86 2.31
N VAL A 166 -6.43 -4.85 3.16
CA VAL A 166 -6.16 -4.83 4.60
C VAL A 166 -4.68 -5.06 4.87
N SER A 167 -4.13 -6.13 4.29
CA SER A 167 -2.69 -6.41 4.30
C SER A 167 -2.30 -7.21 3.07
N ILE A 168 -1.40 -6.67 2.26
CA ILE A 168 -0.92 -7.32 1.05
C ILE A 168 0.53 -7.74 1.26
N PRO A 169 0.91 -8.98 0.94
CA PRO A 169 2.32 -9.33 0.81
C PRO A 169 2.96 -8.54 -0.33
N ILE A 170 3.98 -7.74 -0.02
CA ILE A 170 4.78 -7.06 -1.04
C ILE A 170 5.89 -8.02 -1.47
N PHE A 171 5.95 -8.33 -2.77
CA PHE A 171 7.01 -9.15 -3.34
C PHE A 171 8.13 -8.22 -3.84
N GLY A 172 9.29 -8.27 -3.21
CA GLY A 172 10.52 -7.73 -3.78
C GLY A 172 11.26 -8.85 -4.48
N SER A 173 11.18 -8.93 -5.82
CA SER A 173 12.30 -9.53 -6.55
C SER A 173 13.52 -8.67 -6.22
N ALA A 174 14.65 -9.31 -5.89
CA ALA A 174 15.86 -8.62 -5.47
C ALA A 174 16.11 -7.34 -6.29
N LEU A 175 16.47 -6.24 -5.62
CA LEU A 175 17.03 -5.07 -6.29
C LEU A 175 18.05 -5.56 -7.33
N PRO A 176 18.02 -5.09 -8.59
CA PRO A 176 19.03 -5.49 -9.55
C PRO A 176 20.40 -5.21 -8.93
N THR A 177 21.15 -6.27 -8.62
CA THR A 177 22.49 -6.22 -8.02
C THR A 177 23.53 -5.76 -9.04
N GLY A 178 23.19 -4.76 -9.87
CA GLY A 178 24.05 -4.12 -10.84
C GLY A 178 24.86 -2.96 -10.26
N PHE A 179 24.59 -2.53 -9.03
CA PHE A 179 25.45 -1.61 -8.30
C PHE A 179 26.39 -2.43 -7.43
N ALA A 180 27.51 -2.87 -8.00
CA ALA A 180 28.67 -3.23 -7.20
C ALA A 180 28.98 -2.05 -6.29
N ALA A 181 29.07 -2.29 -4.98
CA ALA A 181 29.62 -1.29 -4.07
C ALA A 181 31.01 -0.92 -4.59
N GLU A 182 31.19 0.32 -5.04
CA GLU A 182 32.53 0.81 -5.30
C GLU A 182 33.35 0.62 -4.02
N SER A 183 34.48 -0.07 -4.17
CA SER A 183 35.46 -0.32 -3.12
C SER A 183 35.64 0.94 -2.28
N SER A 184 35.44 0.82 -0.97
CA SER A 184 35.70 1.90 -0.02
C SER A 184 37.12 2.43 -0.19
N THR A 185 37.25 3.64 -0.75
CA THR A 185 38.48 4.40 -0.71
C THR A 185 38.84 4.62 0.76
N PRO A 186 40.04 4.23 1.24
CA PRO A 186 40.39 4.42 2.63
C PRO A 186 40.45 5.93 2.92
N SER A 187 39.52 6.39 3.75
CA SER A 187 39.56 7.75 4.29
C SER A 187 40.56 7.77 5.44
N ILE A 188 41.67 8.49 5.25
CA ILE A 188 42.63 8.80 6.29
C ILE A 188 41.94 9.68 7.33
N THR A 189 41.50 9.06 8.42
CA THR A 189 40.99 9.77 9.60
C THR A 189 42.12 9.81 10.64
N PRO A 190 42.51 10.99 11.17
CA PRO A 190 43.56 11.08 12.17
C PRO A 190 43.12 10.39 13.47
N LEU A 191 44.03 9.57 14.01
CA LEU A 191 43.88 8.82 15.25
C LEU A 191 43.73 9.76 16.44
N ALA A 192 42.53 9.84 17.02
CA ALA A 192 42.31 10.45 18.33
C ALA A 192 42.50 9.40 19.43
N THR A 193 43.54 9.59 20.24
CA THR A 193 43.87 8.81 21.42
C THR A 193 42.71 8.81 22.43
N SER A 194 42.26 7.62 22.83
CA SER A 194 41.25 7.43 23.87
C SER A 194 41.81 7.78 25.26
N THR A 195 41.19 8.72 25.97
CA THR A 195 41.27 8.77 27.44
C THR A 195 39.85 8.58 27.97
N GLY A 196 39.67 7.58 28.82
CA GLY A 196 38.37 7.07 29.23
C GLY A 196 37.59 7.99 30.15
N ALA A 197 36.27 8.02 29.95
CA ALA A 197 35.27 8.03 31.02
C ALA A 197 33.88 7.73 30.40
N LEU A 198 33.11 6.93 31.14
CA LEU A 198 31.74 6.48 30.89
C LEU A 198 30.75 7.65 30.69
N PRO A 199 29.70 7.50 29.85
CA PRO A 199 28.47 8.21 30.13
C PRO A 199 27.21 7.34 30.15
N THR A 200 26.37 7.76 31.09
CA THR A 200 25.02 7.38 31.45
C THR A 200 24.00 7.57 30.31
N ILE A 201 22.97 6.74 30.36
CA ILE A 201 21.78 6.71 29.49
C ILE A 201 20.88 7.92 29.75
N THR A 202 20.45 8.65 28.72
CA THR A 202 19.24 9.50 28.77
C THR A 202 18.60 9.62 27.38
N THR A 203 17.29 9.78 27.39
CA THR A 203 16.23 9.53 26.40
C THR A 203 16.09 10.50 25.22
N ALA A 204 15.54 9.94 24.13
CA ALA A 204 14.60 10.48 23.13
C ALA A 204 14.99 11.74 22.30
N ALA A 205 15.07 11.56 20.98
CA ALA A 205 14.99 12.66 20.01
C ALA A 205 14.03 12.30 18.86
N THR A 206 13.12 13.24 18.62
CA THR A 206 12.06 13.33 17.62
C THR A 206 12.64 13.60 16.23
N PHE A 207 12.14 12.93 15.18
CA PHE A 207 12.51 13.22 13.79
C PHE A 207 11.44 14.10 13.12
N SER A 208 11.87 15.25 12.58
CA SER A 208 11.08 16.11 11.71
C SER A 208 11.68 16.08 10.29
N ALA A 209 10.83 15.91 9.27
CA ALA A 209 11.25 15.75 7.88
C ALA A 209 11.45 17.11 7.18
N THR A 210 12.61 17.32 6.56
CA THR A 210 12.87 18.45 5.65
C THR A 210 13.04 17.93 4.22
N LYS A 211 12.25 18.48 3.29
CA LYS A 211 12.31 18.16 1.85
C LYS A 211 13.38 19.02 1.16
N THR A 212 14.26 18.42 0.38
CA THR A 212 15.20 19.10 -0.53
C THR A 212 15.02 18.64 -1.99
N PRO A 213 15.14 19.56 -2.98
CA PRO A 213 14.95 19.25 -4.40
C PRO A 213 16.22 18.66 -5.06
N PRO A 214 16.10 17.96 -6.21
CA PRO A 214 17.21 17.21 -6.82
C PRO A 214 18.13 18.09 -7.69
N SER A 215 19.44 17.89 -7.56
CA SER A 215 20.50 18.52 -8.37
C SER A 215 20.93 17.64 -9.56
N ARG A 216 21.23 18.32 -10.67
CA ARG A 216 21.59 17.78 -11.99
C ARG A 216 23.12 17.60 -12.10
N TYR A 217 23.59 16.43 -12.54
CA TYR A 217 25.00 16.16 -12.82
C TYR A 217 25.33 16.24 -14.33
N THR A 218 26.50 16.77 -14.65
CA THR A 218 27.17 16.71 -15.97
C THR A 218 28.56 16.09 -15.78
N PRO A 219 29.03 15.18 -16.66
CA PRO A 219 30.32 14.53 -16.49
C PRO A 219 31.45 15.27 -17.22
N SER A 220 32.66 15.20 -16.66
CA SER A 220 33.91 15.55 -17.36
C SER A 220 34.93 14.44 -17.15
N TYR A 221 35.59 14.04 -18.24
CA TYR A 221 36.63 13.01 -18.30
C TYR A 221 38.02 13.67 -18.22
N ALA A 222 38.96 13.04 -17.52
CA ALA A 222 40.39 13.33 -17.66
C ALA A 222 41.24 12.05 -17.57
N THR A 223 42.17 11.92 -18.52
CA THR A 223 43.18 10.86 -18.69
C THR A 223 44.50 11.18 -17.97
N PRO A 224 45.38 10.18 -17.70
CA PRO A 224 46.50 10.31 -16.78
C PRO A 224 47.82 10.69 -17.46
N THR A 225 48.76 11.23 -16.69
CA THR A 225 50.16 11.49 -17.11
C THR A 225 51.14 10.89 -16.09
N TYR A 226 52.17 10.23 -16.61
CA TYR A 226 53.31 9.62 -15.89
C TYR A 226 54.42 10.65 -15.60
N ALA A 227 55.15 10.48 -14.49
CA ALA A 227 56.50 11.05 -14.32
C ALA A 227 57.37 10.24 -13.33
N THR A 228 58.51 9.77 -13.81
CA THR A 228 59.78 9.44 -13.11
C THR A 228 60.65 10.70 -12.99
N PRO A 229 61.58 10.88 -12.00
CA PRO A 229 62.96 10.32 -12.10
C PRO A 229 63.81 10.09 -10.80
N THR A 230 64.70 9.10 -10.91
CA THR A 230 66.18 8.95 -10.63
C THR A 230 67.02 9.79 -9.63
N ASN A 231 67.69 9.04 -8.71
CA ASN A 231 69.04 9.07 -8.05
C ASN A 231 69.84 10.34 -7.67
N ALA A 232 70.49 10.30 -6.47
CA ALA A 232 71.97 10.26 -6.27
C ALA A 232 72.43 10.31 -4.77
N GLY A 233 73.49 9.55 -4.41
CA GLY A 233 74.50 9.94 -3.37
C GLY A 233 74.73 9.03 -2.12
N LEU A 234 75.88 8.34 -2.05
CA LEU A 234 76.49 7.52 -0.95
C LEU A 234 77.59 8.33 -0.17
N PRO A 235 78.40 7.83 0.83
CA PRO A 235 78.42 6.55 1.59
C PRO A 235 78.79 6.56 3.13
N ASN A 236 78.56 5.40 3.77
CA ASN A 236 79.34 4.66 4.83
C ASN A 236 79.31 5.04 6.34
N PRO A 237 79.61 4.09 7.29
CA PRO A 237 80.00 2.66 7.15
C PRO A 237 79.29 1.61 8.06
N LEU A 238 79.14 0.41 7.48
CA LEU A 238 79.36 -0.96 7.99
C LEU A 238 79.08 -1.35 9.47
N THR A 239 78.01 -2.13 9.66
CA THR A 239 77.85 -3.14 10.75
C THR A 239 77.60 -4.52 10.12
N PRO A 240 78.00 -5.64 10.75
CA PRO A 240 78.00 -6.96 10.12
C PRO A 240 76.57 -7.50 9.92
N VAL A 241 76.22 -7.78 8.66
CA VAL A 241 74.94 -8.40 8.28
C VAL A 241 75.05 -9.92 8.40
N VAL A 242 74.15 -10.52 9.18
CA VAL A 242 73.97 -11.97 9.29
C VAL A 242 73.41 -12.49 7.96
N ILE A 243 74.14 -13.39 7.30
CA ILE A 243 73.71 -14.05 6.07
C ILE A 243 72.75 -15.18 6.46
N PHE A 244 71.46 -15.00 6.19
CA PHE A 244 70.50 -16.11 6.17
C PHE A 244 70.49 -16.72 4.78
N THR A 245 70.71 -18.03 4.72
CA THR A 245 70.61 -18.86 3.51
C THR A 245 69.20 -18.72 2.92
N PRO A 246 69.01 -18.56 1.60
CA PRO A 246 67.66 -18.54 1.03
C PRO A 246 66.99 -19.91 1.24
N SER A 247 65.97 -19.95 2.10
CA SER A 247 65.03 -21.08 2.14
C SER A 247 64.28 -21.09 0.82
N GLN A 248 64.28 -22.23 0.11
CA GLN A 248 63.42 -22.40 -1.05
C GLN A 248 61.97 -22.20 -0.60
N THR A 249 61.32 -21.15 -1.11
CA THR A 249 59.88 -20.95 -0.95
C THR A 249 59.20 -22.12 -1.67
N PRO A 250 58.36 -22.94 -1.01
CA PRO A 250 57.55 -23.91 -1.73
C PRO A 250 56.69 -23.16 -2.74
N LEU A 251 56.70 -23.63 -3.99
CA LEU A 251 55.83 -23.14 -5.05
C LEU A 251 54.37 -23.13 -4.52
N PRO A 252 53.57 -22.06 -4.73
CA PRO A 252 52.18 -22.07 -4.32
C PRO A 252 51.50 -23.30 -4.95
N SER A 253 51.08 -24.23 -4.09
CA SER A 253 50.19 -25.29 -4.52
C SER A 253 48.84 -24.62 -4.75
N ASP A 254 48.42 -24.54 -6.01
CA ASP A 254 47.02 -24.28 -6.35
C ASP A 254 46.18 -25.47 -5.87
N THR A 255 45.99 -25.54 -4.56
CA THR A 255 44.92 -26.34 -3.99
C THR A 255 43.66 -25.54 -4.29
N PRO A 256 42.74 -26.04 -5.14
CA PRO A 256 41.47 -25.36 -5.33
C PRO A 256 40.79 -25.27 -3.98
N THR A 257 40.75 -24.07 -3.42
CA THR A 257 39.91 -23.81 -2.26
C THR A 257 38.48 -23.91 -2.78
N ALA A 258 37.73 -24.91 -2.31
CA ALA A 258 36.32 -25.00 -2.63
C ALA A 258 35.66 -23.68 -2.24
N GLY A 259 35.28 -22.87 -3.23
CA GLY A 259 34.45 -21.69 -3.00
C GLY A 259 33.13 -22.13 -2.37
N PRO A 260 32.48 -21.28 -1.55
CA PRO A 260 31.19 -21.62 -0.95
C PRO A 260 30.23 -22.05 -2.05
N THR A 261 29.72 -23.28 -1.96
CA THR A 261 28.74 -23.82 -2.89
C THR A 261 27.55 -22.87 -2.93
N GLN A 262 27.23 -22.33 -4.11
CA GLN A 262 26.08 -21.43 -4.27
C GLN A 262 24.81 -22.18 -3.86
N ILE A 263 24.19 -21.75 -2.75
CA ILE A 263 22.89 -22.25 -2.33
C ILE A 263 21.87 -21.77 -3.37
N ARG A 264 21.08 -22.71 -3.91
CA ARG A 264 20.01 -22.42 -4.88
C ARG A 264 18.69 -22.86 -4.28
N CYS A 265 17.77 -21.91 -4.06
CA CYS A 265 16.42 -22.24 -3.59
C CYS A 265 15.43 -22.61 -4.71
N THR A 266 15.86 -22.60 -5.97
CA THR A 266 15.06 -23.03 -7.12
C THR A 266 15.56 -24.36 -7.69
N GLY A 267 14.68 -25.10 -8.35
CA GLY A 267 15.02 -26.39 -8.99
C GLY A 267 15.00 -27.57 -8.03
N GLN A 268 15.59 -28.70 -8.45
CA GLN A 268 15.53 -29.98 -7.72
C GLN A 268 16.23 -29.98 -6.36
N THR A 269 17.19 -29.07 -6.14
CA THR A 269 17.91 -28.89 -4.87
C THR A 269 17.39 -27.69 -4.06
N GLY A 270 16.22 -27.17 -4.43
CA GLY A 270 15.64 -25.97 -3.86
C GLY A 270 14.74 -26.20 -2.65
N VAL A 271 13.94 -25.20 -2.34
CA VAL A 271 12.85 -25.33 -1.36
C VAL A 271 11.57 -25.63 -2.13
N THR A 272 10.88 -26.70 -1.74
CA THR A 272 9.55 -27.02 -2.27
C THR A 272 8.55 -27.10 -1.14
N HIS A 273 7.26 -27.07 -1.46
CA HIS A 273 6.19 -27.24 -0.48
C HIS A 273 5.13 -28.20 -1.00
N GLY A 274 4.38 -28.77 -0.04
CA GLY A 274 3.18 -29.54 -0.33
C GLY A 274 1.94 -28.65 -0.41
N PRO A 275 0.76 -29.26 -0.65
CA PRO A 275 -0.50 -28.53 -0.60
C PRO A 275 -0.78 -27.99 0.80
N LEU A 276 -1.52 -26.89 0.86
CA LEU A 276 -2.17 -26.44 2.09
C LEU A 276 -3.26 -27.45 2.45
N THR A 277 -3.25 -27.88 3.71
CA THR A 277 -4.21 -28.84 4.26
C THR A 277 -4.77 -28.31 5.57
N ILE A 278 -6.04 -28.62 5.83
CA ILE A 278 -6.73 -28.25 7.07
C ILE A 278 -7.13 -29.53 7.77
N SER A 279 -6.77 -29.67 9.04
CA SER A 279 -7.11 -30.83 9.86
C SER A 279 -7.54 -30.36 11.24
N ASN A 280 -8.80 -30.64 11.60
CA ASN A 280 -9.42 -30.18 12.84
C ASN A 280 -9.29 -28.66 13.01
N ASN A 281 -8.48 -28.20 13.95
CA ASN A 281 -8.22 -26.78 14.21
C ASN A 281 -6.86 -26.30 13.67
N VAL A 282 -6.20 -27.09 12.81
CA VAL A 282 -4.85 -26.79 12.32
C VAL A 282 -4.88 -26.56 10.81
N LEU A 283 -4.41 -25.39 10.40
CA LEU A 283 -4.07 -25.05 9.02
C LEU A 283 -2.57 -25.33 8.84
N GLN A 284 -2.18 -26.18 7.88
CA GLN A 284 -0.79 -26.61 7.75
C GLN A 284 -0.32 -26.79 6.31
N MET A 285 0.98 -26.65 6.11
CA MET A 285 1.66 -26.88 4.84
C MET A 285 3.00 -27.57 5.09
N LYS A 286 3.32 -28.57 4.28
CA LYS A 286 4.63 -29.23 4.30
C LYS A 286 5.64 -28.40 3.52
N ILE A 287 6.88 -28.33 4.00
CA ILE A 287 7.99 -27.62 3.38
C ILE A 287 9.16 -28.60 3.33
N ASN A 288 9.78 -28.75 2.15
CA ASN A 288 10.97 -29.56 1.99
C ASN A 288 12.15 -28.66 1.61
N ASN A 289 13.15 -28.63 2.48
CA ASN A 289 14.39 -27.90 2.25
C ASN A 289 15.47 -28.86 1.73
N ALA A 290 15.63 -28.92 0.39
CA ALA A 290 16.64 -29.75 -0.25
C ALA A 290 18.00 -29.03 -0.46
N THR A 291 18.19 -27.85 0.15
CA THR A 291 19.41 -27.05 -0.03
C THR A 291 20.62 -27.58 0.73
N GLY A 292 20.40 -28.50 1.68
CA GLY A 292 21.44 -29.08 2.53
C GLY A 292 21.92 -28.16 3.67
N VAL A 293 21.37 -26.96 3.79
CA VAL A 293 21.68 -26.00 4.86
C VAL A 293 20.42 -25.53 5.57
N THR A 294 20.53 -25.16 6.85
CA THR A 294 19.42 -24.54 7.58
C THR A 294 19.15 -23.14 7.04
N LEU A 295 17.91 -22.89 6.63
CA LEU A 295 17.45 -21.59 6.14
C LEU A 295 16.80 -20.80 7.28
N THR A 296 16.79 -19.48 7.20
CA THR A 296 16.09 -18.58 8.11
C THR A 296 14.93 -17.91 7.37
N THR A 297 13.82 -17.69 8.06
CA THR A 297 12.69 -16.94 7.51
C THR A 297 12.72 -15.49 7.98
N SER A 298 12.33 -14.56 7.13
CA SER A 298 12.19 -13.15 7.50
C SER A 298 10.79 -12.82 8.00
N GLN A 299 9.76 -13.35 7.33
CA GLN A 299 8.36 -13.10 7.64
C GLN A 299 7.50 -14.29 7.22
N ILE A 300 6.41 -14.50 7.98
CA ILE A 300 5.39 -15.51 7.69
C ILE A 300 4.03 -14.81 7.67
N TYR A 301 3.28 -15.02 6.59
CA TYR A 301 1.93 -14.52 6.39
C TYR A 301 0.95 -15.69 6.32
N VAL A 302 -0.22 -15.50 6.92
CA VAL A 302 -1.32 -16.46 6.88
C VAL A 302 -2.65 -15.75 6.67
N GLU A 303 -3.52 -16.34 5.87
CA GLU A 303 -4.88 -15.90 5.57
C GLU A 303 -5.84 -17.06 5.79
N TRP A 304 -6.98 -16.79 6.44
CA TRP A 304 -7.98 -17.79 6.81
C TRP A 304 -9.40 -17.20 6.90
N ASN A 305 -10.40 -18.07 6.80
CA ASN A 305 -11.81 -17.76 6.99
C ASN A 305 -12.12 -17.49 8.47
N ASN A 306 -11.82 -16.28 8.94
CA ASN A 306 -11.84 -15.93 10.35
C ASN A 306 -13.22 -15.66 10.95
N ASP A 307 -14.26 -15.49 10.13
CA ASP A 307 -15.61 -15.10 10.59
C ASP A 307 -16.69 -16.18 10.36
N MET A 308 -16.47 -17.10 9.42
CA MET A 308 -17.41 -18.17 9.05
C MET A 308 -16.72 -19.54 8.98
N GLY A 309 -15.45 -19.63 9.38
CA GLY A 309 -14.66 -20.84 9.27
C GLY A 309 -15.08 -21.95 10.23
N HIS A 310 -15.80 -21.60 11.31
CA HIS A 310 -16.36 -22.55 12.26
C HIS A 310 -17.88 -22.71 12.08
N ARG A 311 -18.40 -23.94 12.18
CA ARG A 311 -19.84 -24.21 12.08
C ARG A 311 -20.47 -24.75 13.36
N ASN A 312 -19.68 -25.29 14.28
CA ASN A 312 -20.20 -26.09 15.38
C ASN A 312 -20.32 -25.29 16.69
N GLY A 313 -21.26 -24.35 16.77
CA GLY A 313 -21.48 -23.60 18.00
C GLY A 313 -22.22 -22.30 17.77
N GLY A 314 -22.26 -21.46 18.80
CA GLY A 314 -22.81 -20.09 18.71
C GLY A 314 -21.82 -19.05 18.18
N ASP A 315 -20.52 -19.38 18.13
CA ASP A 315 -19.45 -18.47 17.69
C ASP A 315 -18.81 -18.99 16.39
N PRO A 316 -19.10 -18.40 15.22
CA PRO A 316 -18.53 -18.85 13.94
C PRO A 316 -17.09 -18.37 13.70
N THR A 317 -16.52 -17.58 14.62
CA THR A 317 -15.21 -16.95 14.42
C THR A 317 -14.05 -17.91 14.65
N LEU A 318 -12.91 -17.63 14.01
CA LEU A 318 -11.64 -18.36 14.13
C LEU A 318 -10.49 -17.40 14.47
N ARG A 319 -9.87 -17.64 15.63
CA ARG A 319 -8.73 -16.90 16.18
C ARG A 319 -7.47 -17.75 16.11
N LEU A 320 -6.38 -17.16 15.62
CA LEU A 320 -5.06 -17.78 15.57
C LEU A 320 -4.44 -17.78 16.97
N ARG A 321 -4.11 -18.98 17.48
CA ARG A 321 -3.54 -19.18 18.82
C ARG A 321 -2.06 -19.49 18.80
N GLN A 322 -1.60 -20.20 17.78
CA GLN A 322 -0.24 -20.69 17.73
C GLN A 322 0.22 -20.85 16.27
N ALA A 323 1.50 -20.63 16.05
CA ALA A 323 2.17 -21.00 14.81
C ALA A 323 3.46 -21.76 15.13
N THR A 324 3.69 -22.88 14.47
CA THR A 324 4.81 -23.77 14.72
C THR A 324 5.49 -24.15 13.42
N LEU A 325 6.82 -24.06 13.36
CA LEU A 325 7.63 -24.49 12.23
C LEU A 325 8.92 -25.10 12.77
N ALA A 326 9.20 -26.36 12.38
CA ALA A 326 10.40 -27.08 12.81
C ALA A 326 10.63 -27.03 14.34
N GLY A 327 9.56 -27.18 15.12
CA GLY A 327 9.57 -27.15 16.59
C GLY A 327 9.68 -25.76 17.22
N GLN A 328 9.94 -24.71 16.43
CA GLN A 328 9.92 -23.33 16.90
C GLN A 328 8.47 -22.84 16.91
N THR A 329 8.06 -22.20 18.00
CA THR A 329 6.64 -21.89 18.25
C THR A 329 6.45 -20.43 18.58
N TRP A 330 5.45 -19.81 17.96
CA TRP A 330 4.88 -18.53 18.33
C TRP A 330 3.49 -18.75 18.92
N ASN A 331 3.13 -17.98 19.96
CA ASN A 331 1.81 -18.04 20.60
C ASN A 331 1.17 -16.65 20.58
N GLY A 332 -0.15 -16.59 20.43
CA GLY A 332 -0.92 -15.35 20.46
C GLY A 332 -2.42 -15.56 20.54
N ASP A 333 -3.17 -14.50 20.29
CA ASP A 333 -4.64 -14.53 20.17
C ASP A 333 -5.07 -13.46 19.17
N LEU A 334 -5.04 -13.82 17.89
CA LEU A 334 -5.28 -12.89 16.79
C LEU A 334 -6.57 -13.23 16.08
N LEU A 335 -7.50 -12.27 16.07
CA LEU A 335 -8.72 -12.31 15.28
C LEU A 335 -8.56 -11.34 14.10
N ALA A 336 -8.17 -11.88 12.95
CA ALA A 336 -7.97 -11.14 11.72
C ALA A 336 -8.24 -12.08 10.53
N PRO A 337 -8.63 -11.56 9.35
CA PRO A 337 -8.74 -12.39 8.15
C PRO A 337 -7.38 -12.79 7.59
N SER A 338 -6.35 -11.96 7.80
CA SER A 338 -4.97 -12.26 7.46
C SER A 338 -3.98 -11.48 8.32
N ILE A 339 -2.77 -12.01 8.47
CA ILE A 339 -1.74 -11.40 9.31
C ILE A 339 -0.32 -11.83 8.93
N PHE A 340 0.63 -10.91 9.10
CA PHE A 340 2.04 -11.24 9.29
C PHE A 340 2.28 -11.56 10.76
N ILE A 341 2.84 -12.74 11.06
CA ILE A 341 3.09 -13.10 12.45
C ILE A 341 4.18 -12.21 13.04
N PRO A 342 3.86 -11.38 14.05
CA PRO A 342 4.81 -10.41 14.58
C PRO A 342 5.95 -11.10 15.30
N GLY A 343 7.18 -10.81 14.89
CA GLY A 343 8.40 -11.29 15.54
C GLY A 343 8.66 -12.80 15.39
N TYR A 344 7.98 -13.48 14.46
CA TYR A 344 8.15 -14.90 14.23
C TYR A 344 8.99 -15.17 12.98
N THR A 345 10.28 -15.48 13.21
CA THR A 345 11.30 -15.72 12.18
C THR A 345 11.97 -17.07 12.40
N PRO A 346 11.24 -18.20 12.27
CA PRO A 346 11.79 -19.52 12.52
C PRO A 346 12.83 -19.95 11.47
N ASN A 347 13.71 -20.87 11.88
CA ASN A 347 14.64 -21.56 11.01
C ASN A 347 14.02 -22.82 10.40
N ILE A 348 14.35 -23.12 9.14
CA ILE A 348 13.94 -24.31 8.39
C ILE A 348 15.16 -25.24 8.24
N PRO A 349 15.25 -26.34 8.99
CA PRO A 349 16.35 -27.30 8.85
C PRO A 349 16.31 -28.00 7.48
N PRO A 350 17.41 -28.64 7.04
CA PRO A 350 17.39 -29.50 5.86
C PRO A 350 16.38 -30.65 6.01
N GLY A 351 15.71 -31.00 4.91
CA GLY A 351 14.68 -32.04 4.86
C GLY A 351 13.25 -31.52 5.04
N GLU A 352 12.35 -32.41 5.43
CA GLU A 352 10.91 -32.09 5.58
C GLU A 352 10.64 -31.40 6.92
N SER A 353 9.93 -30.29 6.86
CA SER A 353 9.37 -29.54 7.99
C SER A 353 7.90 -29.24 7.72
N ILE A 354 7.11 -29.05 8.78
CA ILE A 354 5.69 -28.69 8.66
C ILE A 354 5.50 -27.35 9.33
N ILE A 355 4.90 -26.39 8.60
CA ILE A 355 4.35 -25.19 9.22
C ILE A 355 2.91 -25.47 9.61
N GLN A 356 2.55 -25.17 10.85
CA GLN A 356 1.23 -25.40 11.43
C GLN A 356 0.73 -24.12 12.09
N PHE A 357 -0.52 -23.76 11.83
CA PHE A 357 -1.22 -22.67 12.47
C PHE A 357 -2.41 -23.26 13.21
N THR A 358 -2.37 -23.20 14.55
CA THR A 358 -3.41 -23.75 15.40
C THR A 358 -4.42 -22.66 15.74
N LEU A 359 -5.68 -22.93 15.44
CA LEU A 359 -6.82 -22.09 15.73
C LEU A 359 -7.48 -22.53 17.04
N HIS A 360 -8.20 -21.62 17.68
CA HIS A 360 -8.87 -21.90 18.95
C HIS A 360 -10.09 -22.84 18.85
N GLN A 361 -10.65 -23.03 17.65
CA GLN A 361 -11.84 -23.86 17.37
C GLN A 361 -11.62 -24.66 16.07
N THR A 362 -12.50 -25.63 15.78
CA THR A 362 -12.39 -26.45 14.56
C THR A 362 -12.63 -25.61 13.31
N TYR A 363 -11.83 -25.85 12.29
CA TYR A 363 -11.93 -25.21 10.99
C TYR A 363 -12.74 -26.11 10.06
N ASP A 364 -14.03 -25.79 9.91
CA ASP A 364 -15.00 -26.63 9.23
C ASP A 364 -15.36 -26.11 7.82
N VAL A 365 -15.13 -24.83 7.52
CA VAL A 365 -15.60 -24.17 6.29
C VAL A 365 -14.51 -23.37 5.61
N THR A 366 -14.02 -23.84 4.47
CA THR A 366 -13.15 -23.06 3.62
C THR A 366 -13.93 -22.16 2.67
N ASP A 367 -13.36 -21.00 2.34
CA ASP A 367 -13.89 -20.09 1.32
C ASP A 367 -12.94 -19.86 0.13
N GLY A 368 -11.78 -20.54 0.14
CA GLY A 368 -10.78 -20.44 -0.91
C GLY A 368 -9.83 -19.26 -0.74
N THR A 369 -9.95 -18.48 0.34
CA THR A 369 -8.99 -17.41 0.68
C THR A 369 -7.75 -17.95 1.39
N GLU A 370 -7.76 -19.21 1.83
CA GLU A 370 -6.71 -19.78 2.65
C GLU A 370 -5.34 -19.75 1.95
N ARG A 371 -4.37 -19.10 2.60
CA ARG A 371 -3.03 -18.92 2.03
C ARG A 371 -1.97 -18.86 3.10
N ILE A 372 -0.84 -19.51 2.85
CA ILE A 372 0.38 -19.40 3.66
C ILE A 372 1.50 -18.90 2.77
N ILE A 373 2.19 -17.86 3.21
CA ILE A 373 3.37 -17.33 2.52
C ILE A 373 4.53 -17.24 3.50
N ILE A 374 5.71 -17.71 3.07
CA ILE A 374 6.94 -17.67 3.85
C ILE A 374 8.01 -16.99 3.02
N TYR A 375 8.63 -15.97 3.61
CA TYR A 375 9.78 -15.29 3.05
C TYR A 375 11.05 -15.86 3.66
N ILE A 376 11.96 -16.35 2.81
CA ILE A 376 13.27 -16.85 3.24
C ILE A 376 14.30 -15.73 3.14
N SER A 377 15.11 -15.55 4.18
CA SER A 377 16.14 -14.50 4.25
C SER A 377 17.54 -15.00 3.92
N THR A 378 18.02 -16.05 4.60
CA THR A 378 19.43 -16.48 4.50
C THR A 378 19.58 -17.96 4.85
N PRO A 379 20.70 -18.61 4.47
CA PRO A 379 21.72 -18.18 3.51
C PRO A 379 21.33 -18.45 2.04
N GLY A 380 21.75 -17.55 1.13
CA GLY A 380 21.66 -17.74 -0.34
C GLY A 380 20.27 -17.68 -0.99
N CYS A 381 19.21 -17.57 -0.19
CA CYS A 381 17.83 -17.56 -0.65
C CYS A 381 17.08 -16.28 -0.25
N THR A 382 17.78 -15.17 -0.20
CA THR A 382 17.21 -13.88 0.20
C THR A 382 16.06 -13.51 -0.71
N ASN A 383 14.90 -13.26 -0.10
CA ASN A 383 13.63 -12.97 -0.77
C ASN A 383 13.05 -14.13 -1.59
N TYR A 384 13.50 -15.36 -1.35
CA TYR A 384 12.82 -16.53 -1.92
C TYR A 384 11.47 -16.71 -1.25
N LEU A 385 10.44 -16.90 -2.07
CA LEU A 385 9.05 -16.97 -1.66
C LEU A 385 8.55 -18.41 -1.72
N VAL A 386 7.99 -18.89 -0.62
CA VAL A 386 7.16 -20.10 -0.58
C VAL A 386 5.72 -19.66 -0.43
N ASP A 387 4.86 -20.03 -1.37
CA ASP A 387 3.47 -19.57 -1.42
C ASP A 387 2.55 -20.74 -1.72
N SER A 388 1.62 -21.04 -0.82
CA SER A 388 0.76 -22.21 -0.92
C SER A 388 -0.18 -22.23 -2.14
N MET A 389 -0.31 -21.11 -2.87
CA MET A 389 -1.12 -21.01 -4.10
C MET A 389 -0.36 -21.28 -5.40
N ASN A 390 0.98 -21.33 -5.37
CA ASN A 390 1.83 -21.68 -6.52
C ASN A 390 2.27 -23.14 -6.46
#